data_AF-A0A3Q7SKV8-F1
#
_entry.id   AF-A0A3Q7SKV8-F1
#
_cell.length_a   1.000
_cell.length_b   1.000
_cell.length_c   1.000
_cell.angle_alpha   90.00
_cell.angle_beta   90.00
_cell.angle_gamma   90.00
#
_symmetry.space_group_name_H-M   'P 1'
#
loop_
_entity.id
_entity.type
_entity.pdbx_description
1 polymer ?
#
loop_
_entity_poly.entity_id
_entity_poly.type
_entity_poly.pdbx_seq_one_letter_code
_entity_poly.pdbx_strand_id
1 'polypeptide(L)'
;LLALVMLSSSPACSLDCNLHFGHGNPEPFTLLSQMGRISILSCLKDMTDFSFPWMLADGNKFEKTEATAVMHEMLQQIFNLFSKSGSLLAWDETLLDKFLTGLYQQLDDLQACLGEEKNMEQLPLESENSIRAVKRYFHGISLYLKEKEYSHCAWEVVRVETKKCLFFINKITEKLRK
;
A
#
# COMPACT_ATOMS: atom_id res chain seq x y z
N LEU A 1 -10.55 -0.70 -59.55
CA LEU A 1 -9.67 -1.07 -58.42
C LEU A 1 -10.17 -0.34 -57.19
N LEU A 2 -10.88 -1.04 -56.30
CA LEU A 2 -11.39 -0.47 -55.04
C LEU A 2 -10.34 -0.70 -53.96
N ALA A 3 -9.75 0.38 -53.45
CA ALA A 3 -8.81 0.33 -52.34
C ALA A 3 -9.58 0.15 -51.03
N LEU A 4 -9.47 -1.03 -50.42
CA LEU A 4 -9.97 -1.29 -49.07
C LEU A 4 -8.99 -0.66 -48.07
N VAL A 5 -9.43 0.44 -47.44
CA VAL A 5 -8.72 1.06 -46.32
C VAL A 5 -8.83 0.12 -45.11
N MET A 6 -7.71 -0.52 -44.77
CA MET A 6 -7.60 -1.30 -43.54
C MET A 6 -7.55 -0.32 -42.36
N LEU A 7 -8.70 -0.11 -41.71
CA LEU A 7 -8.79 0.55 -40.41
C LEU A 7 -8.16 -0.39 -39.38
N SER A 8 -6.84 -0.25 -39.17
CA SER A 8 -6.16 -0.82 -38.02
C SER A 8 -6.78 -0.20 -36.77
N SER A 9 -7.65 -0.96 -36.13
CA SER A 9 -8.16 -0.65 -34.80
C SER A 9 -7.02 -0.88 -33.82
N SER A 10 -6.25 0.17 -33.54
CA SER A 10 -5.37 0.14 -32.38
C SER A 10 -6.25 -0.08 -31.14
N PRO A 11 -5.96 -1.04 -30.27
CA PRO A 11 -6.64 -1.09 -28.98
C PRO A 11 -6.30 0.21 -28.28
N ALA A 12 -7.30 1.07 -28.11
CA ALA A 12 -7.18 2.30 -27.34
C ALA A 12 -7.07 1.93 -25.86
N CYS A 13 -5.94 1.38 -25.46
CA CYS A 13 -5.54 1.21 -24.07
C CYS A 13 -4.55 2.31 -23.70
N SER A 14 -4.97 3.56 -23.81
CA SER A 14 -4.37 4.63 -23.02
C SER A 14 -5.48 5.37 -22.28
N LEU A 15 -6.16 4.64 -21.38
CA LEU A 15 -6.74 5.32 -20.24
C LEU A 15 -5.56 5.81 -19.42
N ASP A 16 -5.29 7.10 -19.57
CA ASP A 16 -4.33 7.82 -18.76
C ASP A 16 -4.79 7.69 -17.29
N CYS A 17 -4.23 6.69 -16.60
CA CYS A 17 -4.53 6.40 -15.20
C CYS A 17 -4.11 7.61 -14.37
N ASN A 18 -5.06 8.51 -14.15
CA ASN A 18 -4.92 9.62 -13.24
C ASN A 18 -5.28 9.11 -11.85
N LEU A 19 -4.28 8.62 -11.11
CA LEU A 19 -4.44 8.20 -9.71
C LEU A 19 -4.89 9.41 -8.88
N HIS A 20 -6.20 9.55 -8.71
CA HIS A 20 -6.85 10.58 -7.91
C HIS A 20 -6.89 10.16 -6.44
N PHE A 21 -5.72 10.06 -5.82
CA PHE A 21 -5.62 9.95 -4.36
C PHE A 21 -5.97 11.29 -3.72
N GLY A 22 -7.26 11.63 -3.69
CA GLY A 22 -7.72 12.86 -3.05
C GLY A 22 -8.96 13.48 -3.67
N HIS A 23 -10.14 12.99 -3.31
CA HIS A 23 -11.33 13.82 -3.18
C HIS A 23 -12.32 13.19 -2.20
N GLY A 24 -12.29 13.63 -0.93
CA GLY A 24 -13.39 13.39 0.03
C GLY A 24 -13.03 12.70 1.35
N ASN A 25 -11.95 11.92 1.42
CA ASN A 25 -11.51 11.27 2.66
C ASN A 25 -10.19 11.86 3.19
N PRO A 26 -10.01 12.00 4.51
CA PRO A 26 -8.73 12.39 5.08
C PRO A 26 -7.63 11.41 4.65
N GLU A 27 -6.47 11.91 4.27
CA GLU A 27 -5.35 11.08 3.79
C GLU A 27 -5.03 9.99 4.85
N PRO A 28 -4.84 8.71 4.46
CA PRO A 28 -4.56 7.62 5.39
C PRO A 28 -3.41 7.94 6.36
N PHE A 29 -2.42 8.70 5.89
CA PHE A 29 -1.30 9.18 6.70
C PHE A 29 -1.74 10.10 7.86
N THR A 30 -2.69 11.00 7.62
CA THR A 30 -3.23 11.92 8.62
C THR A 30 -4.05 11.17 9.67
N LEU A 31 -4.89 10.23 9.24
CA LEU A 31 -5.69 9.39 10.14
C LEU A 31 -4.79 8.53 11.04
N LEU A 32 -3.80 7.87 10.45
CA LEU A 32 -2.81 7.07 11.18
C LEU A 32 -1.97 7.92 12.15
N SER A 33 -1.80 9.21 11.86
CA SER A 33 -1.17 10.15 12.80
C SER A 33 -2.03 10.44 14.01
N GLN A 34 -3.33 10.69 13.80
CA GLN A 34 -4.31 10.94 14.86
C GLN A 34 -4.57 9.73 15.75
N MET A 35 -4.41 8.52 15.21
CA MET A 35 -4.53 7.27 15.99
C MET A 35 -3.44 7.10 17.05
N GLY A 36 -2.31 7.82 16.95
CA GLY A 36 -1.23 7.74 17.94
C GLY A 36 -1.64 8.29 19.29
N ARG A 37 -1.66 7.45 20.33
CA ARG A 37 -2.08 7.83 21.70
C ARG A 37 -0.91 8.03 22.66
N ILE A 38 0.26 7.48 22.34
CA ILE A 38 1.45 7.51 23.19
C ILE A 38 2.67 7.94 22.36
N SER A 39 3.69 8.48 23.02
CA SER A 39 4.95 8.78 22.35
C SER A 39 5.71 7.50 22.05
N ILE A 40 6.22 7.36 20.84
CA ILE A 40 7.11 6.24 20.46
C ILE A 40 8.34 6.15 21.39
N LEU A 41 8.76 7.26 22.00
CA LEU A 41 9.87 7.29 22.98
C LEU A 41 9.55 6.48 24.25
N SER A 42 8.27 6.31 24.60
CA SER A 42 7.86 5.45 25.70
C SER A 42 7.97 3.96 25.35
N CYS A 43 8.13 3.63 24.06
CA CYS A 43 8.15 2.28 23.52
C CYS A 43 9.52 1.86 22.97
N LEU A 44 10.60 2.56 23.36
CA LEU A 44 11.96 2.28 22.88
C LEU A 44 12.40 0.82 23.08
N LYS A 45 11.95 0.18 24.17
CA LYS A 45 12.27 -1.23 24.46
C LYS A 45 11.65 -2.22 23.47
N ASP A 46 10.57 -1.82 22.81
CA ASP A 46 9.84 -2.63 21.85
C ASP A 46 10.18 -2.26 20.40
N MET A 47 11.04 -1.26 20.18
CA MET A 47 11.51 -0.92 18.84
C MET A 47 12.20 -2.12 18.19
N THR A 48 11.91 -2.29 16.91
CA THR A 48 12.51 -3.32 16.09
C THR A 48 12.73 -2.76 14.69
N ASP A 49 13.79 -3.23 14.02
CA ASP A 49 13.96 -2.99 12.60
C ASP A 49 13.30 -4.13 11.83
N PHE A 50 12.16 -3.83 11.21
CA PHE A 50 11.44 -4.79 10.35
C PHE A 50 12.17 -5.10 9.04
N SER A 51 13.36 -4.51 8.80
CA SER A 51 14.14 -4.70 7.59
C SER A 51 13.33 -4.35 6.35
N PHE A 52 12.84 -3.10 6.30
CA PHE A 52 12.08 -2.59 5.16
C PHE A 52 12.79 -2.95 3.85
N PRO A 53 12.08 -3.49 2.86
CA PRO A 53 12.70 -3.95 1.61
C PRO A 53 13.17 -2.74 0.79
N TRP A 54 14.37 -2.23 1.07
CA TRP A 54 14.94 -1.03 0.44
C TRP A 54 15.14 -1.15 -1.07
N MET A 55 15.15 -2.37 -1.60
CA MET A 55 15.04 -2.60 -3.05
C MET A 55 13.80 -1.90 -3.65
N LEU A 56 12.75 -1.68 -2.85
CA LEU A 56 11.59 -0.90 -3.24
C LEU A 56 11.86 0.61 -3.21
N ALA A 57 12.71 1.10 -2.30
CA ALA A 57 12.95 2.52 -2.06
C ALA A 57 13.60 3.25 -3.26
N ASP A 58 14.32 2.52 -4.11
CA ASP A 58 14.86 2.96 -5.39
C ASP A 58 13.81 2.84 -6.50
N GLY A 59 12.64 3.48 -6.29
CA GLY A 59 11.53 3.47 -7.23
C GLY A 59 11.81 4.19 -8.56
N ASN A 60 13.07 4.37 -8.95
CA ASN A 60 13.50 4.70 -10.32
C ASN A 60 13.69 3.44 -11.16
N LYS A 61 13.75 2.25 -10.54
CA LYS A 61 13.92 0.97 -11.22
C LYS A 61 12.61 0.31 -11.63
N PHE A 62 11.49 0.71 -11.01
CA PHE A 62 10.20 0.09 -11.31
C PHE A 62 9.59 0.66 -12.58
N GLU A 63 9.25 -0.24 -13.50
CA GLU A 63 8.27 0.08 -14.54
C GLU A 63 6.90 0.37 -13.90
N LYS A 64 6.06 1.15 -14.59
CA LYS A 64 4.74 1.59 -14.09
C LYS A 64 3.88 0.42 -13.58
N THR A 65 3.89 -0.71 -14.28
CA THR A 65 3.15 -1.92 -13.90
C THR A 65 3.65 -2.53 -12.59
N GLU A 66 4.98 -2.64 -12.42
CA GLU A 66 5.58 -3.17 -11.20
C GLU A 66 5.33 -2.25 -10.02
N ALA A 67 5.53 -0.94 -10.21
CA ALA A 67 5.26 0.07 -9.18
C ALA A 67 3.81 0.01 -8.69
N THR A 68 2.86 -0.14 -9.61
CA THR A 68 1.43 -0.25 -9.29
C THR A 68 1.13 -1.54 -8.52
N ALA A 69 1.70 -2.68 -8.94
CA ALA A 69 1.52 -3.96 -8.25
C ALA A 69 2.12 -3.95 -6.83
N VAL A 70 3.30 -3.34 -6.65
CA VAL A 70 3.93 -3.17 -5.33
C VAL A 70 3.09 -2.28 -4.43
N MET A 71 2.58 -1.15 -4.93
CA MET A 71 1.69 -0.27 -4.14
C MET A 71 0.42 -1.00 -3.73
N HIS A 72 -0.22 -1.70 -4.66
CA HIS A 72 -1.42 -2.48 -4.39
C HIS A 72 -1.17 -3.51 -3.29
N GLU A 73 -0.11 -4.31 -3.41
CA GLU A 73 0.25 -5.30 -2.39
C GLU A 73 0.54 -4.64 -1.03
N MET A 74 1.27 -3.52 -0.98
CA MET A 74 1.53 -2.82 0.29
C MET A 74 0.25 -2.32 0.95
N LEU A 75 -0.65 -1.67 0.20
CA LEU A 75 -1.94 -1.19 0.71
C LEU A 75 -2.80 -2.35 1.21
N GLN A 76 -2.84 -3.46 0.47
CA GLN A 76 -3.58 -4.66 0.86
C GLN A 76 -3.04 -5.24 2.17
N GLN A 77 -1.72 -5.32 2.33
CA GLN A 77 -1.12 -5.81 3.57
C GLN A 77 -1.39 -4.89 4.76
N ILE A 78 -1.38 -3.56 4.57
CA ILE A 78 -1.77 -2.60 5.62
C ILE A 78 -3.23 -2.80 5.99
N PHE A 79 -4.15 -2.86 5.01
CA PHE A 79 -5.57 -3.11 5.26
C PHE A 79 -5.80 -4.41 6.05
N ASN A 80 -5.14 -5.50 5.64
CA ASN A 80 -5.22 -6.81 6.31
C ASN A 80 -4.63 -6.79 7.73
N LEU A 81 -3.65 -5.93 8.00
CA LEU A 81 -3.04 -5.79 9.32
C LEU A 81 -4.00 -5.07 10.29
N PHE A 82 -4.61 -3.98 9.83
CA PHE A 82 -5.46 -3.10 10.65
C PHE A 82 -6.92 -3.55 10.75
N SER A 83 -7.39 -4.46 9.88
CA SER A 83 -8.72 -5.08 9.96
C SER A 83 -8.81 -6.24 10.96
N LYS A 84 -7.68 -6.72 11.50
CA LYS A 84 -7.67 -7.80 12.51
C LYS A 84 -8.19 -7.30 13.85
N SER A 85 -8.81 -8.20 14.61
CA SER A 85 -9.44 -7.89 15.92
C SER A 85 -8.51 -7.21 16.93
N GLY A 86 -7.22 -7.53 16.95
CA GLY A 86 -6.24 -6.88 17.82
C GLY A 86 -6.05 -5.37 17.56
N SER A 87 -6.38 -4.90 16.35
CA SER A 87 -6.36 -3.49 15.96
C SER A 87 -7.55 -2.72 16.56
N LEU A 88 -8.73 -3.34 16.59
CA LEU A 88 -9.96 -2.72 17.13
C LEU A 88 -9.81 -2.32 18.61
N LEU A 89 -9.04 -3.08 19.38
CA LEU A 89 -8.78 -2.78 20.80
C LEU A 89 -7.70 -1.71 21.01
N ALA A 90 -6.84 -1.49 20.01
CA ALA A 90 -5.70 -0.59 20.11
C ALA A 90 -6.07 0.87 19.76
N TRP A 91 -7.07 1.07 18.91
CA TRP A 91 -7.36 2.35 18.27
C TRP A 91 -8.73 2.92 18.60
N ASP A 92 -8.93 4.19 18.23
CA ASP A 92 -10.29 4.75 18.18
C ASP A 92 -11.04 4.14 17.01
N GLU A 93 -12.22 3.57 17.26
CA GLU A 93 -12.99 2.83 16.26
C GLU A 93 -13.38 3.72 15.07
N THR A 94 -13.74 4.97 15.33
CA THR A 94 -14.13 5.90 14.25
C THR A 94 -12.93 6.30 13.39
N LEU A 95 -11.76 6.51 14.00
CA LEU A 95 -10.54 6.80 13.23
C LEU A 95 -10.07 5.58 12.43
N LEU A 96 -10.16 4.38 13.03
CA LEU A 96 -9.79 3.13 12.36
C LEU A 96 -10.71 2.83 11.18
N ASP A 97 -12.02 3.00 11.33
CA ASP A 97 -13.01 2.82 10.26
C ASP A 97 -12.74 3.77 9.07
N LYS A 98 -12.50 5.05 9.35
CA LYS A 98 -12.10 6.03 8.31
C LYS A 98 -10.79 5.65 7.64
N PHE A 99 -9.83 5.15 8.41
CA PHE A 99 -8.53 4.73 7.88
C PHE A 99 -8.68 3.54 6.94
N LEU A 100 -9.41 2.50 7.35
CA LEU A 100 -9.68 1.32 6.53
C LEU A 100 -10.49 1.66 5.27
N THR A 101 -11.50 2.52 5.39
CA THR A 101 -12.29 3.03 4.26
C THR A 101 -11.40 3.79 3.27
N GLY A 102 -10.50 4.66 3.78
CA GLY A 102 -9.54 5.38 2.96
C GLY A 102 -8.61 4.44 2.20
N LEU A 103 -8.04 3.43 2.86
CA LEU A 103 -7.18 2.42 2.23
C LEU A 103 -7.94 1.60 1.17
N TYR A 104 -9.18 1.22 1.46
CA TYR A 104 -10.01 0.46 0.52
C TYR A 104 -10.27 1.26 -0.77
N GLN A 105 -10.61 2.54 -0.64
CA GLN A 105 -10.77 3.41 -1.82
C GLN A 105 -9.47 3.49 -2.65
N GLN A 106 -8.30 3.58 -1.99
CA GLN A 106 -7.02 3.58 -2.70
C GLN A 106 -6.74 2.28 -3.46
N LEU A 107 -7.16 1.14 -2.91
CA LEU A 107 -7.06 -0.17 -3.58
C LEU A 107 -7.97 -0.24 -4.81
N ASP A 108 -9.23 0.18 -4.67
CA ASP A 108 -10.19 0.21 -5.78
C ASP A 108 -9.71 1.10 -6.93
N ASP A 109 -9.18 2.29 -6.62
CA ASP A 109 -8.63 3.23 -7.62
C ASP A 109 -7.44 2.61 -8.38
N LEU A 110 -6.56 1.89 -7.66
CA LEU A 110 -5.43 1.18 -8.27
C LEU A 110 -5.88 0.02 -9.14
N GLN A 111 -6.91 -0.73 -8.73
CA GLN A 111 -7.45 -1.85 -9.48
C GLN A 111 -8.12 -1.38 -10.78
N ALA A 112 -8.91 -0.30 -10.72
CA ALA A 112 -9.48 0.34 -11.91
C ALA A 112 -8.39 0.77 -12.91
N CYS A 113 -7.26 1.26 -12.42
CA CYS A 113 -6.11 1.65 -13.23
C CYS A 113 -5.37 0.48 -13.91
N LEU A 114 -5.39 -0.71 -13.32
CA LEU A 114 -4.76 -1.90 -13.90
C LEU A 114 -5.60 -2.52 -15.03
N GLY A 115 -6.88 -2.15 -15.13
CA GLY A 115 -7.87 -2.72 -16.05
C GLY A 115 -8.35 -4.10 -15.56
N GLU A 116 -9.65 -4.39 -15.73
CA GLU A 116 -10.28 -5.65 -15.30
C GLU A 116 -9.66 -6.92 -15.95
N GLU A 117 -8.88 -6.77 -17.03
CA GLU A 117 -8.41 -7.89 -17.87
C GLU A 117 -6.91 -8.25 -17.72
N LYS A 118 -6.09 -7.44 -17.04
CA LYS A 118 -4.72 -7.88 -16.69
C LYS A 118 -4.79 -8.65 -15.39
N ASN A 119 -5.07 -9.95 -15.50
CA ASN A 119 -4.85 -10.86 -14.39
C ASN A 119 -3.47 -10.56 -13.78
N MET A 120 -3.46 -10.28 -12.48
CA MET A 120 -2.25 -10.16 -11.66
C MET A 120 -1.37 -11.43 -11.73
N GLU A 121 -1.88 -12.48 -12.39
CA GLU A 121 -1.24 -13.75 -12.74
C GLU A 121 -0.23 -13.66 -13.90
N GLN A 122 -0.17 -12.56 -14.66
CA GLN A 122 0.81 -12.33 -15.74
C GLN A 122 1.80 -11.20 -15.42
N LEU A 123 2.18 -11.05 -14.15
CA LEU A 123 3.20 -10.09 -13.75
C LEU A 123 4.61 -10.57 -14.18
N PRO A 124 5.50 -9.65 -14.58
CA PRO A 124 6.91 -9.98 -14.77
C PRO A 124 7.52 -10.61 -13.51
N LEU A 125 8.50 -11.51 -13.68
CA LEU A 125 9.19 -12.20 -12.58
C LEU A 125 9.77 -11.23 -11.52
N GLU A 126 10.25 -10.06 -11.97
CA GLU A 126 10.76 -9.01 -11.07
C GLU A 126 9.64 -8.47 -10.15
N SER A 127 8.45 -8.24 -10.70
CA SER A 127 7.28 -7.83 -9.93
C SER A 127 6.84 -8.88 -8.91
N GLU A 128 6.91 -10.18 -9.26
CA GLU A 128 6.62 -11.26 -8.32
C GLU A 128 7.60 -11.29 -7.13
N ASN A 129 8.88 -11.04 -7.39
CA ASN A 129 9.91 -10.97 -6.35
C ASN A 129 9.67 -9.79 -5.41
N SER A 130 9.33 -8.62 -5.97
CA SER A 130 8.98 -7.41 -5.22
C SER A 130 7.74 -7.63 -4.35
N ILE A 131 6.67 -8.22 -4.89
CA ILE A 131 5.46 -8.60 -4.14
C ILE A 131 5.79 -9.59 -3.01
N ARG A 132 6.61 -10.60 -3.29
CA ARG A 132 7.01 -11.58 -2.28
C ARG A 132 7.81 -10.93 -1.15
N ALA A 133 8.66 -9.95 -1.47
CA ALA A 133 9.41 -9.18 -0.47
C ALA A 133 8.44 -8.38 0.43
N VAL A 134 7.43 -7.72 -0.14
CA VAL A 134 6.38 -7.03 0.62
C VAL A 134 5.64 -8.00 1.56
N LYS A 135 5.19 -9.16 1.06
CA LYS A 135 4.49 -10.17 1.87
C LYS A 135 5.35 -10.65 3.04
N ARG A 136 6.63 -10.94 2.81
CA ARG A 136 7.57 -11.36 3.87
C ARG A 136 7.76 -10.28 4.92
N TYR A 137 7.89 -9.03 4.49
CA TYR A 137 8.04 -7.89 5.39
C TYR A 137 6.81 -7.73 6.32
N PHE A 138 5.59 -7.74 5.78
CA PHE A 138 4.37 -7.67 6.60
C PHE A 138 4.10 -8.93 7.43
N HIS A 139 4.59 -10.09 6.98
CA HIS A 139 4.60 -11.30 7.79
C HIS A 139 5.45 -11.10 9.05
N GLY A 140 6.66 -10.51 8.92
CA GLY A 140 7.50 -10.14 10.05
C GLY A 140 6.81 -9.20 11.04
N ILE A 141 6.12 -8.18 10.54
CA ILE A 141 5.31 -7.26 11.37
C ILE A 141 4.21 -8.02 12.12
N SER A 142 3.53 -8.95 11.45
CA SER A 142 2.49 -9.77 12.08
C SER A 142 3.04 -10.70 13.16
N LEU A 143 4.24 -11.26 12.97
CA LEU A 143 4.91 -12.09 13.97
C LEU A 143 5.33 -11.27 15.19
N TYR A 144 5.89 -10.08 14.97
CA TYR A 144 6.23 -9.15 16.04
C TYR A 144 5.02 -8.77 16.90
N LEU A 145 3.88 -8.46 16.30
CA LEU A 145 2.65 -8.16 17.05
C LEU A 145 2.23 -9.35 17.93
N LYS A 146 2.35 -10.58 17.43
CA LYS A 146 2.06 -11.78 18.21
C LYS A 146 3.05 -11.96 19.37
N GLU A 147 4.34 -11.80 19.11
CA GLU A 147 5.40 -11.92 20.11
C GLU A 147 5.22 -10.90 21.24
N LYS A 148 4.79 -9.68 20.90
CA LYS A 148 4.52 -8.60 21.84
C LYS A 148 3.10 -8.60 22.39
N GLU A 149 2.35 -9.70 22.19
CA GLU A 149 0.99 -9.90 22.69
C GLU A 149 0.04 -8.74 22.36
N TYR A 150 0.23 -8.10 21.19
CA TYR A 150 -0.57 -6.97 20.74
C TYR A 150 -0.60 -5.79 21.73
N SER A 151 0.48 -5.58 22.48
CA SER A 151 0.58 -4.49 23.44
C SER A 151 0.43 -3.10 22.79
N HIS A 152 0.08 -2.09 23.60
CA HIS A 152 0.01 -0.71 23.12
C HIS A 152 1.33 -0.23 22.48
N CYS A 153 2.47 -0.62 23.03
CA CYS A 153 3.77 -0.27 22.46
C CYS A 153 4.06 -1.00 21.15
N ALA A 154 3.65 -2.27 21.03
CA ALA A 154 3.75 -2.99 19.77
C ALA A 154 2.97 -2.30 18.66
N TRP A 155 1.74 -1.88 18.95
CA TRP A 155 0.91 -1.15 17.99
C TRP A 155 1.47 0.23 17.65
N GLU A 156 2.05 0.94 18.61
CA GLU A 156 2.71 2.23 18.34
C GLU A 156 3.92 2.07 17.42
N VAL A 157 4.73 1.02 17.61
CA VAL A 157 5.85 0.68 16.71
C VAL A 157 5.34 0.34 15.30
N VAL A 158 4.29 -0.48 15.20
CA VAL A 158 3.67 -0.82 13.91
C VAL A 158 3.07 0.40 13.22
N ARG A 159 2.47 1.32 13.97
CA ARG A 159 1.92 2.58 13.44
C ARG A 159 3.01 3.44 12.81
N VAL A 160 4.16 3.58 13.46
CA VAL A 160 5.32 4.30 12.90
C VAL A 160 5.85 3.61 11.65
N GLU A 161 5.97 2.29 11.65
CA GLU A 161 6.44 1.55 10.47
C GLU A 161 5.42 1.63 9.30
N THR A 162 4.12 1.65 9.61
CA THR A 162 3.06 1.84 8.61
C THR A 162 3.12 3.24 7.99
N LYS A 163 3.43 4.29 8.77
CA LYS A 163 3.66 5.64 8.23
C LYS A 163 4.79 5.68 7.22
N LYS A 164 5.89 4.97 7.49
CA LYS A 164 7.01 4.84 6.56
C LYS A 164 6.59 4.15 5.26
N CYS A 165 5.72 3.14 5.33
CA CYS A 165 5.13 2.49 4.16
C CYS A 165 4.25 3.44 3.34
N LEU A 166 3.37 4.21 3.99
CA LEU A 166 2.50 5.18 3.32
C LEU A 166 3.31 6.31 2.68
N PHE A 167 4.35 6.80 3.34
CA PHE A 167 5.28 7.77 2.74
C PHE A 167 5.93 7.22 1.46
N PHE A 168 6.31 5.95 1.46
CA PHE A 168 6.87 5.30 0.28
C PHE A 168 5.84 5.17 -0.86
N ILE A 169 4.60 4.79 -0.56
CA ILE A 169 3.50 4.73 -1.54
C ILE A 169 3.24 6.10 -2.17
N ASN A 170 3.19 7.16 -1.36
CA ASN A 170 3.03 8.53 -1.86
C ASN A 170 4.19 8.94 -2.79
N LYS A 171 5.42 8.56 -2.45
CA LYS A 171 6.59 8.81 -3.30
C LYS A 171 6.50 8.10 -4.66
N ILE A 172 5.99 6.86 -4.70
CA ILE A 172 5.75 6.15 -5.98
C ILE A 172 4.64 6.87 -6.75
N THR A 173 3.54 7.17 -6.09
CA THR A 173 2.37 7.84 -6.68
C THR A 173 2.76 9.14 -7.39
N GLU A 174 3.51 10.01 -6.72
CA GLU A 174 3.96 11.28 -7.30
C GLU A 174 4.88 11.11 -8.52
N LYS A 175 5.59 9.97 -8.62
CA LYS A 175 6.37 9.64 -9.81
C LYS A 175 5.51 9.15 -10.96
N LEU A 176 4.50 8.32 -10.68
CA LEU A 176 3.62 7.78 -11.73
C LEU A 176 2.73 8.86 -12.37
N ARG A 177 2.55 10.00 -11.70
CA ARG A 177 1.85 11.19 -12.23
C ARG A 177 2.73 12.05 -13.16
N LYS A 178 4.06 11.88 -13.14
CA LYS A 178 5.00 12.62 -14.00
C LYS A 178 5.31 11.84 -15.28
#